data_AF-A0A0R1Y4Y2-F1
#
_entry.id   AF-A0A0R1Y4Y2-F1
#
_cell.length_a   1.000
_cell.length_b   1.000
_cell.length_c   1.000
_cell.angle_alpha   90.00
_cell.angle_beta   90.00
_cell.angle_gamma   90.00
#
_symmetry.space_group_name_H-M   'P 1'
#
loop_
_entity.id
_entity.type
_entity.pdbx_description
1 polymer ?
#
loop_
_entity_poly.entity_id
_entity_poly.type
_entity_poly.pdbx_seq_one_letter_code
_entity_poly.pdbx_strand_id
1 'polypeptide(L)' 'MNKVFFESMPVKEQYIVNSDGLSYYVEEVAQFANYVSSKGAIAIVVVHQAHKDQAVSNLYGLNIENDLDD' A
#
# COMPACT_ATOMS: atom_id res chain seq x y z
N MET A 1 -16.18 1.79 -5.54
CA MET A 1 -14.77 2.22 -5.41
C MET A 1 -14.45 2.25 -3.93
N ASN A 2 -13.74 1.24 -3.42
CA ASN A 2 -13.35 1.18 -2.00
C ASN A 2 -12.37 2.33 -1.76
N LYS A 3 -12.72 3.27 -0.90
CA LYS A 3 -11.82 4.37 -0.54
C LYS A 3 -10.80 3.81 0.44
N VAL A 4 -9.56 3.66 0.00
CA VAL A 4 -8.42 3.41 0.89
C VAL A 4 -8.10 4.73 1.59
N PHE A 5 -8.03 4.70 2.92
CA PHE A 5 -7.65 5.84 3.74
C PHE A 5 -6.28 5.58 4.35
N PHE A 6 -5.41 6.58 4.29
CA PHE A 6 -4.12 6.57 4.96
C PHE A 6 -4.14 7.65 6.04
N GLU A 7 -3.75 7.30 7.28
CA GLU A 7 -3.63 8.26 8.38
C GLU A 7 -2.58 9.34 8.07
N SER A 8 -1.49 8.93 7.42
CA SER A 8 -0.46 9.81 6.87
C SER A 8 -0.16 9.44 5.43
N MET A 9 0.21 10.41 4.59
CA MET A 9 0.58 10.13 3.20
C MET A 9 1.77 9.16 3.16
N PRO A 10 1.70 8.07 2.36
CA PRO A 10 2.84 7.18 2.15
C PRO A 10 4.04 7.93 1.59
N VAL A 11 5.24 7.44 1.88
CA VAL A 11 6.50 7.97 1.36
C VAL A 11 7.16 6.95 0.44
N LYS A 12 7.94 7.42 -0.52
CA LYS A 12 8.78 6.56 -1.37
C LYS A 12 9.62 5.61 -0.51
N GLU A 13 9.81 4.39 -1.01
CA GLU A 13 10.58 3.30 -0.38
C GLU A 13 9.96 2.70 0.90
N GLN A 14 8.72 3.09 1.22
CA GLN A 14 7.94 2.45 2.28
C GLN A 14 7.08 1.31 1.74
N TYR A 15 6.52 0.54 2.68
CA TYR A 15 5.55 -0.50 2.39
C TYR A 15 4.15 -0.12 2.88
N ILE A 16 3.15 -0.41 2.06
CA ILE A 16 1.74 -0.38 2.41
C ILE A 16 1.29 -1.83 2.64
N VAL A 17 0.79 -2.12 3.83
CA VAL A 17 0.11 -3.38 4.15
C VAL A 17 -1.38 -3.15 3.96
N ASN A 18 -2.01 -3.94 3.11
CA ASN A 18 -3.43 -3.79 2.79
C ASN A 18 -4.27 -4.94 3.36
N SER A 19 -5.58 -4.72 3.50
CA SER A 19 -6.51 -5.70 4.06
C SER A 19 -6.78 -6.91 3.16
N ASP A 20 -6.27 -6.89 1.93
CA ASP A 20 -6.27 -8.04 1.02
C ASP A 20 -5.18 -9.07 1.35
N GLY A 21 -4.36 -8.80 2.39
CA GLY A 21 -3.29 -9.69 2.80
C GLY A 21 -2.02 -9.53 1.97
N LEU A 22 -1.92 -8.50 1.12
CA LEU A 22 -0.74 -8.22 0.33
C LEU A 22 -0.01 -7.00 0.86
N SER A 23 1.30 -7.03 0.69
CA SER A 23 2.19 -5.89 0.94
C SER A 23 2.60 -5.26 -0.39
N TYR A 24 2.66 -3.94 -0.42
CA TYR A 24 2.99 -3.16 -1.61
C TYR A 24 4.14 -2.20 -1.31
N TYR A 25 5.16 -2.19 -2.16
CA TYR A 25 6.27 -1.25 -2.10
C TYR A 25 5.93 0.04 -2.85
N VAL A 26 6.18 1.20 -2.23
CA VAL A 26 5.92 2.52 -2.81
C VAL A 26 7.10 2.96 -3.68
N GLU A 27 6.88 2.97 -5.00
CA GLU A 27 7.88 3.43 -5.98
C GLU A 27 7.91 4.95 -6.10
N GLU A 28 6.74 5.58 -6.14
CA GLU A 28 6.61 7.00 -6.38
C GLU A 28 5.36 7.59 -5.72
N VAL A 29 5.48 8.83 -5.23
CA VAL A 29 4.38 9.64 -4.73
C VAL A 29 4.41 10.98 -5.46
N ALA A 30 3.49 11.16 -6.41
CA ALA A 30 3.34 12.39 -7.17
C ALA A 30 2.20 13.22 -6.58
N GLN A 31 2.51 14.31 -5.87
CA GLN A 31 1.51 15.23 -5.34
C GLN A 31 1.14 16.29 -6.37
N PHE A 32 -0.16 16.62 -6.46
CA PHE A 32 -0.61 17.72 -7.31
C PHE A 32 -0.28 19.06 -6.62
N ALA A 33 0.65 19.82 -7.20
CA ALA A 33 1.07 21.10 -6.66
C ALA A 33 -0.11 22.07 -6.48
N ASN A 34 -0.15 22.78 -5.33
CA ASN A 34 -1.18 23.76 -4.96
C ASN A 34 -2.62 23.22 -4.87
N TYR A 35 -2.83 21.90 -4.81
CA TYR A 35 -4.16 21.32 -4.68
C TYR A 35 -4.50 21.05 -3.21
N VAL A 36 -5.11 22.02 -2.53
CA VAL A 36 -5.72 21.81 -1.20
C VAL A 36 -7.17 21.42 -1.41
N SER A 37 -7.44 20.11 -1.47
CA SER A 37 -8.80 19.63 -1.70
C SER A 37 -9.41 19.01 -0.45
N SER A 38 -10.61 19.48 -0.11
CA SER A 38 -11.45 18.87 0.93
C SER A 38 -12.25 17.66 0.42
N LYS A 39 -12.26 17.38 -0.90
CA LYS A 39 -13.18 16.41 -1.52
C LYS A 39 -12.61 15.61 -2.72
N GLY A 40 -11.34 15.79 -3.09
CA GLY A 40 -10.74 15.21 -4.30
C GLY A 40 -9.39 14.54 -4.04
N ALA A 41 -8.89 13.82 -5.06
CA ALA A 41 -7.57 13.20 -5.01
C ALA A 41 -6.47 14.27 -5.00
N ILE A 42 -5.49 14.13 -4.11
CA ILE A 42 -4.39 15.10 -3.92
C ILE A 42 -3.03 14.56 -4.40
N ALA A 43 -2.94 13.25 -4.64
CA ALA A 43 -1.71 12.59 -5.07
C ALA A 43 -2.02 11.31 -5.85
N ILE A 44 -1.05 10.89 -6.65
CA ILE A 44 -0.97 9.55 -7.22
C ILE A 44 0.13 8.81 -6.47
N VAL A 45 -0.18 7.60 -5.99
CA VAL A 45 0.78 6.70 -5.35
C VAL A 45 0.97 5.50 -6.27
N VAL A 46 2.18 5.32 -6.78
CA VAL A 46 2.56 4.18 -7.62
C VAL A 46 3.18 3.12 -6.73
N VAL A 47 2.62 1.91 -6.80
CA VAL A 47 3.05 0.79 -5.95
C VAL A 47 3.23 -0.49 -6.76
N HIS A 48 4.14 -1.34 -6.28
CA HIS A 48 4.31 -2.71 -6.77
C HIS A 48 4.09 -3.69 -5.63
N GLN A 49 3.53 -4.86 -5.92
CA GLN A 49 3.45 -5.91 -4.92
C GLN A 49 4.86 -6.26 -4.44
N ALA A 50 5.06 -6.34 -3.13
CA ALA A 50 6.30 -6.78 -2.54
C ALA A 50 6.55 -8.25 -2.92
N HIS A 51 7.82 -8.61 -3.14
CA HIS A 51 8.17 -10.00 -3.45
C HIS A 51 7.80 -10.91 -2.26
N LYS A 52 7.35 -12.15 -2.54
CA LYS A 52 6.95 -13.09 -1.49
C LYS A 52 8.06 -13.34 -0.47
N ASP A 53 9.31 -13.37 -0.92
CA ASP A 53 10.48 -13.65 -0.08
C ASP A 53 10.97 -12.45 0.75
N GLN A 54 10.35 -11.28 0.62
CA GLN A 54 10.76 -10.12 1.44
C GLN A 54 10.22 -10.23 2.87
N ALA A 55 10.99 -9.69 3.83
CA ALA A 55 10.66 -9.72 5.25
C ALA A 55 9.26 -9.16 5.55
N VAL A 56 8.84 -8.10 4.86
CA VAL A 56 7.50 -7.50 5.04
C VAL A 56 6.38 -8.46 4.64
N SER A 57 6.57 -9.22 3.56
CA SER A 57 5.60 -10.20 3.08
C SER A 57 5.51 -11.39 4.04
N ASN A 58 6.62 -11.79 4.66
CA ASN A 58 6.64 -12.84 5.68
C ASN A 58 6.01 -12.40 7.01
N LEU A 59 6.10 -11.11 7.35
CA LEU A 59 5.58 -10.56 8.60
C LEU A 59 4.10 -10.19 8.53
N TYR A 60 3.65 -9.69 7.38
CA TYR A 60 2.33 -9.07 7.23
C TYR A 60 1.52 -9.61 6.03
N GLY A 61 2.14 -10.40 5.16
CA GLY A 61 1.45 -11.03 4.05
C GLY A 61 0.67 -12.26 4.50
N LEU A 62 -0.50 -12.45 3.90
CA LEU A 62 -1.26 -13.70 4.02
C LEU A 62 -0.55 -14.79 3.22
N ASN A 63 -0.09 -15.82 3.91
CA ASN A 63 0.37 -17.04 3.29
C ASN A 63 -0.81 -17.96 3.06
N ILE A 64 -1.53 -17.76 1.95
CA ILE A 64 -2.74 -18.50 1.58
C ILE A 64 -2.61 -20.02 1.79
N GLU A 65 -1.47 -20.61 1.46
CA GLU A 65 -1.24 -22.06 1.59
C GLU A 65 -1.15 -22.54 3.03
N ASN A 66 -0.69 -21.70 3.96
CA ASN A 66 -0.53 -22.08 5.37
C ASN A 66 -1.59 -21.47 6.29
N ASP A 67 -2.21 -20.36 5.90
CA ASP A 67 -3.10 -19.56 6.73
C ASP A 67 -4.59 -19.86 6.47
N LEU A 68 -4.90 -20.52 5.36
CA LEU A 68 -6.27 -20.91 4.99
C LEU A 68 -6.50 -22.42 4.98
N ASP A 69 -5.48 -23.22 5.27
CA ASP A 69 -5.62 -24.65 5.54
C ASP A 69 -6.09 -24.84 7.01
N ASP A 70 -7.31 -25.37 7.15
CA ASP A 70 -8.02 -25.71 8.40
C ASP A 70 -7.37 -26.88 9.17
#